data_AF-A0A8H3DXS5-F1
#
_entry.id   AF-A0A8H3DXS5-F1
#
_cell.length_a   1.000
_cell.length_b   1.000
_cell.length_c   1.000
_cell.angle_alpha   90.00
_cell.angle_beta   90.00
_cell.angle_gamma   90.00
#
_symmetry.space_group_name_H-M   'P 1'
#
loop_
_entity.id
_entity.type
_entity.pdbx_description
1 polymer ?
#
loop_
_entity_poly.entity_id
_entity_poly.type
_entity_poly.pdbx_seq_one_letter_code
_entity_poly.pdbx_strand_id
1 'polypeptide(L)'
;MMSDDFGTSYQLVMKMKTERGLALQDLLTGAYDYFETLEFPPAARVHLLDKLATIEHWLSTGGTEKVQLSGLMGAVKIAVEITSKANQSAA
;
A
#
# COMPACT_ATOMS: atom_id res chain seq x y z
N MET A 1 0.86 11.05 -6.42
CA MET A 1 0.71 9.75 -5.72
C MET A 1 0.38 9.88 -4.24
N MET A 2 0.86 10.90 -3.51
CA MET A 2 0.35 11.25 -2.16
C MET A 2 -0.47 12.55 -2.11
N SER A 3 -0.37 13.40 -3.14
CA SER A 3 -1.06 14.69 -3.25
C SER A 3 -2.26 14.65 -4.21
N ASP A 4 -2.41 13.57 -4.97
CA ASP A 4 -3.43 13.44 -6.02
C ASP A 4 -4.65 12.69 -5.49
N ASP A 5 -5.81 12.92 -6.10
CA ASP A 5 -7.03 12.18 -5.80
C ASP A 5 -6.81 10.65 -5.91
N PHE A 6 -7.52 9.90 -5.07
CA PHE A 6 -7.39 8.45 -4.98
C PHE A 6 -7.66 7.77 -6.33
N GLY A 7 -8.66 8.25 -7.08
CA GLY A 7 -8.99 7.71 -8.40
C GLY A 7 -7.87 7.92 -9.42
N THR A 8 -7.25 9.10 -9.43
CA THR A 8 -6.12 9.42 -10.30
C THR A 8 -4.90 8.56 -9.98
N SER A 9 -4.58 8.43 -8.69
CA SER A 9 -3.46 7.59 -8.25
C SER A 9 -3.69 6.11 -8.60
N TYR A 10 -4.93 5.63 -8.47
CA TYR A 10 -5.29 4.25 -8.84
C TYR A 10 -5.10 4.01 -10.34
N GLN A 11 -5.59 4.91 -11.19
CA GLN A 11 -5.45 4.80 -12.64
C GLN A 11 -3.97 4.85 -13.05
N LEU A 12 -3.16 5.69 -12.41
CA LEU A 12 -1.74 5.78 -12.67
C LEU A 12 -1.02 4.46 -12.35
N VAL A 13 -1.25 3.89 -11.16
CA VAL A 13 -0.62 2.63 -10.75
C VAL A 13 -1.09 1.47 -11.63
N MET A 14 -2.38 1.41 -11.95
CA MET A 14 -2.93 0.39 -12.85
C MET A 14 -2.33 0.47 -14.26
N LYS A 15 -2.16 1.70 -14.79
CA LYS A 15 -1.52 1.93 -16.08
C LYS A 15 -0.05 1.50 -16.04
N MET A 16 0.71 1.91 -15.03
CA MET A 16 2.12 1.52 -14.87
C MET A 16 2.30 0.00 -14.75
N LYS A 17 1.43 -0.67 -13.97
CA LYS A 17 1.42 -2.12 -13.84
C LYS A 17 1.22 -2.81 -15.20
N THR A 18 0.27 -2.31 -15.98
CA THR A 18 -0.07 -2.86 -17.30
C THR A 18 1.04 -2.61 -18.33
N GLU A 19 1.58 -1.40 -18.38
CA GLU A 19 2.65 -1.02 -19.32
C GLU A 19 3.94 -1.79 -19.07
N ARG A 20 4.26 -2.08 -17.80
CA ARG A 20 5.46 -2.83 -17.41
C ARG A 20 5.25 -4.35 -17.32
N GLY A 21 4.02 -4.83 -17.52
CA GLY A 21 3.70 -6.26 -17.42
C GLY A 21 3.90 -6.84 -16.01
N LEU A 22 3.74 -6.02 -14.97
CA LEU A 22 3.96 -6.43 -13.57
C LEU A 22 2.72 -7.12 -12.99
N ALA A 23 2.94 -8.14 -12.16
CA ALA A 23 1.89 -8.69 -11.31
C ALA A 23 1.66 -7.77 -10.10
N LEU A 24 0.47 -7.83 -9.49
CA LEU A 24 0.24 -7.07 -8.26
C LEU A 24 1.15 -7.57 -7.13
N GLN A 25 1.53 -8.85 -7.18
CA GLN A 25 2.41 -9.46 -6.20
C GLN A 25 3.82 -8.84 -6.24
N ASP A 26 4.36 -8.55 -7.42
CA ASP A 26 5.65 -7.86 -7.57
C ASP A 26 5.61 -6.47 -6.92
N LEU A 27 4.51 -5.75 -7.12
CA LEU A 27 4.27 -4.44 -6.49
C LEU A 27 4.15 -4.56 -4.97
N LEU A 28 3.53 -5.63 -4.47
CA LEU A 28 3.36 -5.87 -3.04
C LEU A 28 4.71 -6.12 -2.36
N THR A 29 5.53 -7.00 -2.95
CA THR A 29 6.89 -7.30 -2.45
C THR A 29 7.78 -6.07 -2.51
N GLY A 30 7.79 -5.34 -3.64
CA GLY A 30 8.56 -4.11 -3.75
C GLY A 30 8.10 -3.01 -2.80
N ALA A 31 6.80 -2.93 -2.49
CA ALA A 31 6.27 -2.02 -1.48
C ALA A 31 6.71 -2.42 -0.06
N TYR A 32 6.72 -3.71 0.26
CA TYR A 32 7.24 -4.23 1.53
C TYR A 32 8.72 -3.85 1.71
N ASP A 33 9.55 -4.13 0.71
CA ASP A 33 10.99 -3.80 0.73
C ASP A 33 11.19 -2.30 0.93
N TYR A 34 10.40 -1.47 0.23
CA TYR A 34 10.44 -0.03 0.39
C TYR A 34 10.01 0.42 1.79
N PHE A 35 8.96 -0.15 2.37
CA PHE A 35 8.51 0.20 3.71
C PHE A 35 9.52 -0.19 4.79
N GLU A 36 10.31 -1.24 4.58
CA GLU A 36 11.37 -1.62 5.50
C GLU A 36 12.51 -0.59 5.56
N THR A 37 12.71 0.18 4.48
CA THR A 37 13.66 1.30 4.47
C THR A 37 13.17 2.55 5.22
N LEU A 38 11.89 2.61 5.58
CA LEU A 38 11.26 3.78 6.21
C LEU A 38 11.04 3.55 7.71
N GLU A 39 11.25 4.60 8.51
CA GLU A 39 10.91 4.60 9.93
C GLU A 39 9.42 4.91 10.14
N PHE A 40 8.62 3.87 10.36
CA PHE A 40 7.21 4.00 10.73
C PHE A 40 7.01 3.88 12.25
N PRO A 41 6.09 4.65 12.84
CA PRO A 41 5.62 4.39 14.20
C PRO A 41 5.06 2.97 14.34
N PRO A 42 5.16 2.33 15.51
CA PRO A 42 4.75 0.93 15.70
C PRO A 42 3.33 0.63 15.23
N ALA A 43 2.38 1.54 15.50
CA ALA A 43 0.98 1.38 15.08
C ALA A 43 0.80 1.38 13.55
N ALA A 44 1.52 2.25 12.84
CA ALA A 44 1.48 2.29 11.37
C ALA A 44 2.13 1.05 10.77
N ARG A 45 3.25 0.58 11.36
CA ARG A 45 3.96 -0.62 10.91
C ARG A 45 3.09 -1.88 11.05
N VAL A 46 2.44 -2.06 12.20
CA VAL A 46 1.52 -3.19 12.42
C VAL A 46 0.36 -3.16 11.42
N HIS A 47 -0.22 -1.99 11.19
CA HIS A 47 -1.31 -1.84 10.21
C HIS A 47 -0.88 -2.21 8.79
N LEU A 48 0.28 -1.72 8.34
CA LEU A 48 0.82 -2.03 7.02
C LEU A 48 1.06 -3.53 6.85
N LEU A 49 1.77 -4.16 7.79
CA LEU A 49 2.13 -5.57 7.71
C LEU A 49 0.88 -6.47 7.70
N ASP A 50 -0.12 -6.19 8.55
CA ASP A 50 -1.39 -6.92 8.59
C ASP A 50 -2.14 -6.84 7.24
N LYS A 51 -2.20 -5.64 6.65
CA LYS A 51 -2.91 -5.42 5.39
C LYS A 51 -2.16 -6.02 4.21
N LEU A 52 -0.83 -5.93 4.18
CA LEU A 52 0.00 -6.57 3.16
C LEU A 52 -0.20 -8.10 3.18
N ALA A 53 -0.13 -8.72 4.36
CA ALA A 53 -0.34 -10.16 4.51
C ALA A 53 -1.75 -10.61 4.05
N THR A 54 -2.78 -9.83 4.40
CA THR A 54 -4.17 -10.11 3.98
C THR A 54 -4.31 -10.05 2.46
N ILE A 55 -3.73 -9.02 1.83
CA ILE A 55 -3.78 -8.82 0.38
C ILE A 55 -3.02 -9.95 -0.34
N GLU A 56 -1.84 -10.31 0.16
CA GLU A 56 -1.03 -11.41 -0.39
C GLU A 56 -1.79 -12.74 -0.33
N HIS A 57 -2.40 -13.03 0.82
CA HIS A 57 -3.21 -14.23 0.98
C HIS A 57 -4.36 -14.25 -0.04
N TRP A 58 -5.10 -13.15 -0.18
CA TRP A 58 -6.20 -13.09 -1.14
C TRP A 58 -5.74 -13.23 -2.58
N LEU A 59 -4.59 -12.65 -2.95
CA LEU A 59 -3.99 -12.86 -4.27
C LEU A 59 -3.63 -14.33 -4.50
N SER A 60 -3.06 -15.00 -3.49
CA SER A 60 -2.73 -16.43 -3.57
C SER A 60 -3.97 -17.33 -3.76
N THR A 61 -5.13 -16.90 -3.26
CA THR A 61 -6.40 -17.63 -3.38
C THR A 61 -7.22 -17.26 -4.63
N GLY A 62 -6.67 -16.45 -5.54
CA GLY A 62 -7.35 -16.05 -6.79
C GLY A 62 -8.25 -14.82 -6.65
N GLY A 63 -8.01 -13.97 -5.65
CA GLY A 63 -8.73 -12.70 -5.48
C GLY A 63 -8.43 -11.72 -6.62
N THR A 64 -9.41 -10.87 -6.95
CA THR A 64 -9.31 -9.91 -8.05
C THR A 64 -8.27 -8.82 -7.78
N GLU A 65 -7.22 -8.74 -8.61
CA GLU A 65 -6.14 -7.75 -8.49
C GLU A 65 -6.65 -6.30 -8.38
N LYS A 66 -7.71 -5.94 -9.12
CA LYS A 66 -8.30 -4.59 -9.07
C LYS A 66 -8.76 -4.19 -7.67
N VAL A 67 -9.41 -5.10 -6.95
CA VAL A 67 -9.86 -4.85 -5.57
C VAL A 67 -8.65 -4.80 -4.64
N GLN A 68 -7.72 -5.72 -4.82
CA GLN A 68 -6.51 -5.80 -3.99
C GLN A 68 -5.60 -4.59 -4.12
N LEU A 69 -5.46 -4.04 -5.33
CA LEU A 69 -4.72 -2.81 -5.57
C LEU A 69 -5.34 -1.62 -4.82
N SER A 70 -6.67 -1.51 -4.83
CA SER A 70 -7.36 -0.47 -4.06
C SER A 70 -7.18 -0.65 -2.55
N GLY A 71 -7.16 -1.90 -2.08
CA GLY A 71 -6.86 -2.24 -0.69
C GLY A 71 -5.45 -1.82 -0.28
N LEU A 72 -4.45 -2.11 -1.12
CA LEU A 72 -3.06 -1.74 -0.90
C LEU A 72 -2.92 -0.21 -0.79
N MET A 73 -3.49 0.53 -1.75
CA MET A 73 -3.46 1.99 -1.72
C MET A 73 -4.14 2.58 -0.48
N GLY A 74 -5.28 2.01 -0.07
CA GLY A 74 -5.98 2.41 1.15
C GLY A 74 -5.16 2.17 2.41
N ALA A 75 -4.51 1.00 2.53
CA ALA A 75 -3.65 0.67 3.66
C ALA A 75 -2.48 1.65 3.80
N VAL A 76 -1.85 2.02 2.69
CA VAL A 76 -0.76 3.01 2.68
C VAL A 76 -1.26 4.39 3.12
N LYS A 77 -2.42 4.83 2.63
CA LYS A 77 -3.01 6.11 3.05
C LYS A 77 -3.26 6.15 4.55
N ILE A 78 -3.88 5.11 5.11
CA ILE A 78 -4.16 5.01 6.54
C ILE A 78 -2.85 5.00 7.35
N ALA A 79 -1.83 4.27 6.89
CA ALA A 79 -0.53 4.24 7.56
C ALA A 79 0.15 5.62 7.60
N VAL A 80 0.06 6.39 6.51
CA VAL A 80 0.54 7.77 6.46
C VAL A 80 -0.25 8.67 7.42
N GLU A 81 -1.57 8.51 7.51
CA GLU A 81 -2.40 9.25 8.45
C GLU A 81 -2.06 8.93 9.91
N ILE A 82 -1.85 7.65 10.25
CA ILE A 82 -1.38 7.21 11.58
C ILE A 82 -0.02 7.84 11.89
N THR A 83 0.89 7.83 10.93
CA THR A 83 2.23 8.41 11.08
C THR A 83 2.18 9.92 11.31
N SER A 84 1.36 10.63 10.54
CA SER A 84 1.15 12.07 10.70
C SER A 84 0.59 12.41 12.09
N LYS A 85 -0.39 11.65 12.59
CA LYS A 85 -0.95 11.83 13.93
C LYS A 85 0.06 11.54 15.03
N ALA A 86 0.87 10.48 14.88
CA ALA A 86 1.92 10.15 15.84
C ALA A 86 2.98 11.27 15.93
N ASN A 87 3.37 11.84 14.79
CA ASN A 87 4.32 12.95 14.75
C ASN A 87 3.76 14.24 15.35
N GLN A 88 2.46 14.50 15.19
CA GLN A 88 1.78 15.65 15.84
C GLN A 88 1.67 15.50 17.35
N SER A 89 1.59 14.27 17.88
CA SER A 89 1.56 14.02 19.33
C SER A 89 2.93 14.13 20.00
N ALA A 90 4.01 14.19 19.22
CA ALA A 90 5.38 14.31 19.70
C ALA A 90 5.92 15.77 19.63
N ALA A 91 5.12 16.71 19.10
CA ALA A 91 5.40 18.14 19.02
C ALA A 91 4.58 18.92 20.06
#